data_AF-A0A953AZW3-F1
#
_entry.id   AF-A0A953AZW3-F1
#
_cell.length_a   1.000
_cell.length_b   1.000
_cell.length_c   1.000
_cell.angle_alpha   90.00
_cell.angle_beta   90.00
_cell.angle_gamma   90.00
#
_symmetry.space_group_name_H-M   'P 1'
#
loop_
_entity.id
_entity.type
_entity.pdbx_description
1 polymer ?
#
loop_
_entity_poly.entity_id
_entity_poly.type
_entity_poly.pdbx_seq_one_letter_code
_entity_poly.pdbx_strand_id
1 'polypeptide(L)'
;MARTLFLITAFLLSTNILLARDEYSIKALGKALAGLGPDVDPREAQLVSETAHTTARKLAREYRVVLNPEFTVFLVNIGLRKRGWCGHWAQDIGERLKELKPRTLVLHWGVAYENTSSENNCIVVTARNQPFENGIILDGWRRAGRLFWCPVKKDDEYEVEQHFGHSGITAWRENLRWSAWLQDYETAKSAAKPIKNERNTASKASPARRERAGSGGSQQKVAP
;
A
#
# COMPACT_ATOMS: atom_id res chain seq x y z
N MET A 1 46.04 -8.97 -25.13
CA MET A 1 44.87 -9.32 -25.94
C MET A 1 43.94 -10.32 -25.23
N ALA A 2 44.39 -11.49 -24.78
CA ALA A 2 43.51 -12.50 -24.14
C ALA A 2 42.96 -12.10 -22.75
N ARG A 3 43.74 -11.41 -21.91
CA ARG A 3 43.31 -10.96 -20.56
C ARG A 3 42.21 -9.89 -20.59
N THR A 4 42.22 -9.02 -21.59
CA THR A 4 41.23 -7.94 -21.74
C THR A 4 39.88 -8.48 -22.24
N LEU A 5 39.90 -9.53 -23.07
CA LEU A 5 38.69 -10.18 -23.59
C LEU A 5 37.95 -10.98 -22.51
N PHE A 6 38.68 -11.62 -21.57
CA PHE A 6 38.10 -12.32 -20.41
C PHE A 6 37.42 -11.38 -19.40
N LEU A 7 37.93 -10.16 -19.22
CA LEU A 7 37.32 -9.16 -18.32
C LEU A 7 36.02 -8.58 -18.88
N ILE A 8 35.93 -8.41 -20.20
CA ILE A 8 34.71 -7.91 -20.87
C ILE A 8 33.61 -8.98 -20.89
N THR A 9 33.95 -10.25 -21.13
CA THR A 9 32.97 -11.35 -21.07
C THR A 9 32.48 -11.62 -19.65
N ALA A 10 33.35 -11.52 -18.62
CA ALA A 10 32.94 -11.62 -17.22
C ALA A 10 32.01 -10.46 -16.77
N PHE A 11 32.21 -9.25 -17.31
CA PHE A 11 31.36 -8.08 -17.03
C PHE A 11 29.99 -8.15 -17.73
N LEU A 12 29.93 -8.72 -18.95
CA LEU A 12 28.68 -8.95 -19.66
C LEU A 12 27.85 -10.10 -19.04
N LEU A 13 28.48 -11.17 -18.52
CA LEU A 13 27.73 -12.21 -17.81
C LEU A 13 27.15 -11.72 -16.46
N SER A 14 27.88 -10.89 -15.73
CA SER A 14 27.46 -10.43 -14.38
C SER A 14 26.30 -9.44 -14.40
N THR A 15 26.21 -8.58 -15.42
CA THR A 15 25.07 -7.67 -15.62
C THR A 15 23.78 -8.43 -15.99
N ASN A 16 23.89 -9.45 -16.84
CA ASN A 16 22.75 -10.31 -17.22
C ASN A 16 22.19 -11.10 -16.02
N ILE A 17 23.05 -11.59 -15.12
CA ILE A 17 22.62 -12.30 -13.89
C ILE A 17 21.88 -11.37 -12.93
N LEU A 18 22.33 -10.12 -12.78
CA LEU A 18 21.69 -9.16 -11.87
C LEU A 18 20.30 -8.75 -12.39
N LEU A 19 20.17 -8.51 -13.70
CA LEU A 19 18.88 -8.21 -14.34
C LEU A 19 17.90 -9.39 -14.24
N ALA A 20 18.36 -10.62 -14.54
CA ALA A 20 17.52 -11.81 -14.43
C ALA A 20 17.04 -12.08 -12.99
N ARG A 21 17.89 -11.82 -11.99
CA ARG A 21 17.52 -11.96 -10.57
C ARG A 21 16.47 -10.93 -10.14
N ASP A 22 16.53 -9.74 -10.72
CA ASP A 22 15.58 -8.67 -10.45
C ASP A 22 14.22 -8.94 -11.10
N GLU A 23 14.19 -9.37 -12.37
CA GLU A 23 12.96 -9.82 -13.02
C GLU A 23 12.29 -10.98 -12.27
N TYR A 24 13.10 -11.93 -11.78
CA TYR A 24 12.61 -13.01 -10.95
C TYR A 24 11.98 -12.49 -9.65
N SER A 25 12.66 -11.57 -8.95
CA SER A 25 12.15 -10.96 -7.71
C SER A 25 10.86 -10.19 -7.94
N ILE A 26 10.77 -9.43 -9.04
CA ILE A 26 9.56 -8.69 -9.42
C ILE A 26 8.39 -9.66 -9.65
N LYS A 27 8.58 -10.73 -10.42
CA LYS A 27 7.54 -11.73 -10.67
C LYS A 27 7.16 -12.49 -9.40
N ALA A 28 8.13 -12.83 -8.56
CA ALA A 28 7.93 -13.56 -7.32
C ALA A 28 7.13 -12.72 -6.31
N LEU A 29 7.46 -11.44 -6.14
CA LEU A 29 6.70 -10.53 -5.29
C LEU A 29 5.30 -10.30 -5.85
N GLY A 30 5.14 -10.09 -7.16
CA GLY A 30 3.82 -9.93 -7.79
C GLY A 30 2.93 -11.14 -7.53
N LYS A 31 3.47 -12.36 -7.66
CA LYS A 31 2.77 -13.60 -7.31
C LYS A 31 2.46 -13.70 -5.82
N ALA A 32 3.38 -13.31 -4.94
CA ALA A 32 3.18 -13.35 -3.50
C ALA A 32 2.06 -12.39 -3.05
N LEU A 33 2.05 -11.16 -3.60
CA LEU A 33 1.00 -10.16 -3.37
C LEU A 33 -0.36 -10.64 -3.89
N ALA A 34 -0.42 -11.19 -5.11
CA ALA A 34 -1.63 -11.80 -5.64
C ALA A 34 -2.11 -12.99 -4.81
N GLY A 35 -1.19 -13.68 -4.13
CA GLY A 35 -1.48 -14.79 -3.23
C GLY A 35 -1.96 -14.39 -1.83
N LEU A 36 -2.04 -13.10 -1.51
CA LEU A 36 -2.52 -12.63 -0.19
C LEU A 36 -4.00 -12.94 0.03
N GLY A 37 -4.80 -13.01 -1.03
CA GLY A 37 -6.22 -13.35 -0.96
C GLY A 37 -6.86 -13.51 -2.35
N PRO A 38 -8.02 -14.18 -2.44
CA PRO A 38 -8.70 -14.44 -3.71
C PRO A 38 -9.23 -13.17 -4.40
N ASP A 39 -9.48 -12.11 -3.63
CA ASP A 39 -10.00 -10.83 -4.13
C ASP A 39 -8.91 -9.88 -4.63
N VAL A 40 -7.63 -10.26 -4.53
CA VAL A 40 -6.50 -9.44 -5.01
C VAL A 40 -6.42 -9.51 -6.53
N ASP A 41 -6.41 -8.36 -7.20
CA ASP A 41 -6.19 -8.29 -8.64
C ASP A 41 -4.71 -8.61 -8.95
N PRO A 42 -4.41 -9.69 -9.69
CA PRO A 42 -3.04 -10.06 -10.03
C PRO A 42 -2.29 -8.99 -10.84
N ARG A 43 -3.01 -8.17 -11.63
CA ARG A 43 -2.41 -7.06 -12.40
C ARG A 43 -2.01 -5.92 -11.48
N GLU A 44 -2.85 -5.60 -10.49
CA GLU A 44 -2.53 -4.61 -9.47
C GLU A 44 -1.33 -5.06 -8.63
N ALA A 45 -1.32 -6.32 -8.20
CA ALA A 45 -0.20 -6.91 -7.47
C ALA A 45 1.12 -6.84 -8.24
N GLN A 46 1.09 -7.13 -9.54
CA GLN A 46 2.25 -7.01 -10.42
C GLN A 46 2.72 -5.56 -10.55
N LEU A 47 1.80 -4.61 -10.71
CA LEU A 47 2.13 -3.19 -10.82
C LEU A 47 2.75 -2.63 -9.53
N VAL A 48 2.23 -3.04 -8.37
CA VAL A 48 2.80 -2.72 -7.04
C VAL A 48 4.23 -3.27 -6.96
N SER A 49 4.44 -4.52 -7.35
CA SER A 49 5.77 -5.14 -7.34
C SER A 49 6.78 -4.41 -8.22
N GLU A 50 6.42 -4.11 -9.47
CA GLU A 50 7.26 -3.38 -10.43
C GLU A 50 7.59 -1.97 -9.94
N THR A 51 6.59 -1.27 -9.40
CA THR A 51 6.73 0.09 -8.88
C THR A 51 7.64 0.12 -7.67
N ALA A 52 7.47 -0.81 -6.72
CA ALA A 52 8.32 -0.90 -5.53
C ALA A 52 9.79 -1.17 -5.90
N HIS A 53 10.05 -2.16 -6.77
CA HIS A 53 11.40 -2.51 -7.21
C HIS A 53 12.06 -1.36 -7.98
N THR A 54 11.34 -0.75 -8.93
CA THR A 54 11.88 0.34 -9.75
C THR A 54 12.14 1.59 -8.92
N THR A 55 11.25 1.89 -7.98
CA THR A 55 11.41 3.03 -7.05
C THR A 55 12.59 2.80 -6.13
N ALA A 56 12.74 1.62 -5.51
CA ALA A 56 13.90 1.31 -4.67
C ALA A 56 15.24 1.49 -5.44
N ARG A 57 15.32 1.01 -6.69
CA ARG A 57 16.51 1.23 -7.53
C ARG A 57 16.76 2.70 -7.85
N LYS A 58 15.69 3.46 -8.11
CA LYS A 58 15.79 4.91 -8.37
C LYS A 58 16.33 5.63 -7.14
N LEU A 59 15.77 5.34 -5.97
CA LEU A 59 16.22 5.90 -4.69
C LEU A 59 17.67 5.55 -4.39
N ALA A 60 18.14 4.34 -4.71
CA ALA A 60 19.56 3.98 -4.56
C ALA A 60 20.50 4.95 -5.27
N ARG A 61 20.13 5.38 -6.49
CA ARG A 61 20.89 6.32 -7.31
C ARG A 61 20.73 7.76 -6.80
N GLU A 62 19.51 8.17 -6.48
CA GLU A 62 19.21 9.53 -5.99
C GLU A 62 19.86 9.80 -4.63
N TYR A 63 19.79 8.81 -3.75
CA TYR A 63 20.45 8.85 -2.45
C TYR A 63 21.93 8.50 -2.53
N ARG A 64 22.48 8.30 -3.74
CA ARG A 64 23.90 7.99 -4.00
C ARG A 64 24.46 7.04 -2.94
N VAL A 65 23.84 5.86 -2.80
CA VAL A 65 24.28 4.85 -1.85
C VAL A 65 25.57 4.25 -2.41
N VAL A 66 26.73 4.62 -1.84
CA VAL A 66 28.05 4.26 -2.40
C VAL A 66 28.65 3.04 -1.70
N LEU A 67 28.19 2.70 -0.48
CA LEU A 67 28.80 1.67 0.36
C LEU A 67 27.75 0.81 1.06
N ASN A 68 27.49 1.07 2.34
CA ASN A 68 26.63 0.29 3.23
C ASN A 68 25.43 1.17 3.66
N PRO A 69 24.17 0.67 3.66
CA PRO A 69 22.99 1.40 4.15
C PRO A 69 23.22 2.16 5.45
N GLU A 70 23.89 1.54 6.42
CA GLU A 70 24.27 2.11 7.72
C GLU A 70 25.17 3.35 7.60
N PHE A 71 26.08 3.35 6.62
CA PHE A 71 26.96 4.50 6.36
C PHE A 71 26.18 5.69 5.81
N THR A 72 25.14 5.44 5.02
CA THR A 72 24.20 6.49 4.58
C THR A 72 23.35 7.03 5.73
N VAL A 73 22.93 6.19 6.68
CA VAL A 73 22.23 6.63 7.90
C VAL A 73 23.14 7.47 8.78
N PHE A 74 24.39 7.04 8.98
CA PHE A 74 25.42 7.83 9.66
C PHE A 74 25.61 9.21 9.01
N LEU A 75 25.73 9.27 7.67
CA LEU A 75 25.88 10.53 6.94
C LEU A 75 24.66 11.45 7.03
N VAL A 76 23.46 10.91 7.21
CA VAL A 76 22.24 11.69 7.49
C VAL A 76 22.24 12.20 8.93
N ASN A 77 22.59 11.35 9.91
CA ASN A 77 22.61 11.69 11.33
C ASN A 77 23.65 12.79 11.66
N ILE A 78 24.79 12.83 10.97
CA ILE A 78 25.80 13.90 11.14
C ILE A 78 25.51 15.16 10.29
N GLY A 79 24.35 15.22 9.63
CA GLY A 79 23.91 16.39 8.85
C GLY A 79 24.61 16.57 7.49
N LEU A 80 25.46 15.63 7.06
CA LEU A 80 26.11 15.66 5.75
C LEU A 80 25.16 15.30 4.60
N ARG A 81 23.98 14.72 4.90
CA ARG A 81 22.92 14.45 3.92
C ARG A 81 21.53 14.72 4.48
N LYS A 82 20.64 15.21 3.61
CA LYS A 82 19.24 15.53 3.97
C LYS A 82 18.32 14.30 3.97
N ARG A 83 18.68 13.22 3.27
CA ARG A 83 17.83 12.02 3.07
C ARG A 83 18.66 10.73 3.00
N GLY A 84 18.06 9.57 3.33
CA GLY A 84 18.74 8.27 3.28
C GLY A 84 18.53 7.30 4.45
N TRP A 85 17.78 7.67 5.50
CA TRP A 85 17.38 6.74 6.57
C TRP A 85 16.11 5.95 6.20
N CYS A 86 15.87 4.83 6.89
CA CYS A 86 14.80 3.87 6.62
C CYS A 86 13.42 4.54 6.41
N GLY A 87 13.07 5.55 7.22
CA GLY A 87 11.82 6.29 7.09
C GLY A 87 11.66 7.02 5.75
N HIS A 88 12.72 7.58 5.18
CA HIS A 88 12.63 8.24 3.87
C HIS A 88 12.44 7.24 2.72
N TRP A 89 13.03 6.04 2.83
CA TRP A 89 12.81 4.98 1.87
C TRP A 89 11.37 4.48 1.90
N ALA A 90 10.84 4.23 3.11
CA ALA A 90 9.44 3.86 3.29
C ALA A 90 8.50 4.94 2.75
N GLN A 91 8.77 6.21 3.05
CA GLN A 91 7.97 7.35 2.57
C GLN A 91 7.96 7.43 1.04
N ASP A 92 9.13 7.43 0.39
CA ASP A 92 9.20 7.65 -1.06
C ASP A 92 8.67 6.43 -1.84
N ILE A 93 8.90 5.21 -1.36
CA ILE A 93 8.27 4.01 -1.93
C ILE A 93 6.74 4.09 -1.73
N GLY A 94 6.30 4.41 -0.51
CA GLY A 94 4.89 4.56 -0.17
C GLY A 94 4.16 5.59 -1.01
N GLU A 95 4.79 6.75 -1.27
CA GLU A 95 4.23 7.81 -2.11
C GLU A 95 4.00 7.31 -3.56
N ARG A 96 4.99 6.62 -4.14
CA ARG A 96 4.86 6.06 -5.50
C ARG A 96 3.82 4.94 -5.58
N LEU A 97 3.69 4.12 -4.54
CA LEU A 97 2.67 3.08 -4.47
C LEU A 97 1.26 3.67 -4.28
N LYS A 98 1.16 4.74 -3.49
CA LYS A 98 -0.08 5.48 -3.28
C LYS A 98 -0.61 6.14 -4.56
N GLU A 99 0.27 6.62 -5.45
CA GLU A 99 -0.12 7.13 -6.77
C GLU A 99 -0.87 6.10 -7.63
N LEU A 100 -0.61 4.80 -7.43
CA LEU A 100 -1.30 3.70 -8.13
C LEU A 100 -2.76 3.58 -7.71
N LYS A 101 -3.13 4.13 -6.55
CA LYS A 101 -4.47 4.04 -5.94
C LYS A 101 -4.98 2.59 -5.89
N PRO A 102 -4.24 1.66 -5.25
CA PRO A 102 -4.60 0.26 -5.22
C PRO A 102 -6.00 0.07 -4.62
N ARG A 103 -6.77 -0.83 -5.23
CA ARG A 103 -8.17 -1.11 -4.95
C ARG A 103 -8.38 -2.43 -4.26
N THR A 104 -7.48 -3.39 -4.40
CA THR A 104 -7.59 -4.73 -3.80
C THR A 104 -6.55 -4.94 -2.70
N LEU A 105 -5.45 -4.20 -2.77
CA LEU A 105 -4.39 -4.15 -1.76
C LEU A 105 -4.52 -2.92 -0.85
N VAL A 106 -4.02 -3.04 0.38
CA VAL A 106 -3.94 -1.97 1.36
C VAL A 106 -2.47 -1.74 1.73
N LEU A 107 -2.07 -0.47 1.79
CA LEU A 107 -0.74 -0.04 2.17
C LEU A 107 -0.73 0.36 3.64
N HIS A 108 0.24 -0.18 4.38
CA HIS A 108 0.45 0.06 5.80
C HIS A 108 1.88 0.53 6.05
N TRP A 109 2.08 1.33 7.08
CA TRP A 109 3.40 1.69 7.54
C TRP A 109 3.86 0.72 8.63
N GLY A 110 4.95 0.01 8.39
CA GLY A 110 5.57 -0.88 9.37
C GLY A 110 6.74 -0.21 10.08
N VAL A 111 6.81 -0.37 11.40
CA VAL A 111 7.93 0.06 12.24
C VAL A 111 8.42 -1.12 13.07
N ALA A 112 9.73 -1.38 13.06
CA ALA A 112 10.39 -2.33 13.94
C ALA A 112 11.28 -1.59 14.94
N TYR A 113 11.29 -2.04 16.20
CA TYR A 113 12.05 -1.46 17.32
C TYR A 113 11.97 0.08 17.42
N GLU A 114 10.74 0.61 17.42
CA GLU A 114 10.47 2.05 17.53
C GLU A 114 11.17 2.68 18.76
N ASN A 115 11.76 3.87 18.57
CA ASN A 115 12.50 4.61 19.60
C ASN A 115 13.81 3.93 20.07
N THR A 116 14.40 3.06 19.25
CA THR A 116 15.71 2.45 19.53
C THR A 116 16.73 2.80 18.45
N SER A 117 18.01 2.53 18.69
CA SER A 117 19.05 2.65 17.68
C SER A 117 18.87 1.68 16.50
N SER A 118 18.03 0.67 16.66
CA SER A 118 17.72 -0.38 15.69
C SER A 118 16.36 -0.17 15.02
N GLU A 119 15.85 1.05 15.01
CA GLU A 119 14.56 1.36 14.38
C GLU A 119 14.65 1.18 12.85
N ASN A 120 13.71 0.41 12.29
CA ASN A 120 13.54 0.31 10.84
C ASN A 120 12.08 0.54 10.45
N ASN A 121 11.90 1.19 9.30
CA ASN A 121 10.62 1.59 8.76
C ASN A 121 10.47 0.99 7.35
N CYS A 122 9.31 0.43 7.04
CA CYS A 122 9.02 -0.13 5.73
C CYS A 122 7.55 0.04 5.34
N ILE A 123 7.22 -0.32 4.10
CA ILE A 123 5.82 -0.46 3.68
C ILE A 123 5.41 -1.92 3.82
N VAL A 124 4.26 -2.16 4.44
CA VAL A 124 3.63 -3.48 4.49
C VAL A 124 2.38 -3.48 3.62
N VAL A 125 2.23 -4.50 2.79
CA VAL A 125 1.08 -4.64 1.89
C VAL A 125 0.23 -5.83 2.32
N THR A 126 -1.07 -5.62 2.46
CA THR A 126 -2.06 -6.66 2.79
C THR A 126 -3.17 -6.69 1.75
N ALA A 127 -3.94 -7.77 1.71
CA ALA A 127 -5.26 -7.75 1.08
C ALA A 127 -6.26 -6.95 1.93
N ARG A 128 -7.35 -6.45 1.34
CA ARG A 128 -8.41 -5.80 2.14
C ARG A 128 -8.93 -6.73 3.23
N ASN A 129 -9.18 -6.16 4.41
CA ASN A 129 -9.66 -6.86 5.61
C ASN A 129 -8.71 -7.96 6.12
N GLN A 130 -7.46 -7.97 5.68
CA GLN A 130 -6.43 -8.84 6.20
C GLN A 130 -5.66 -8.10 7.32
N PRO A 131 -5.33 -8.78 8.44
CA PRO A 131 -4.54 -8.15 9.50
C PRO A 131 -3.11 -7.88 9.06
N PHE A 132 -2.48 -6.86 9.64
CA PHE A 132 -1.13 -6.38 9.30
C PHE A 132 -0.08 -7.50 9.30
N GLU A 133 -0.13 -8.40 10.27
CA GLU A 133 0.86 -9.48 10.46
C GLU A 133 0.81 -10.54 9.35
N ASN A 134 -0.25 -10.57 8.55
CA ASN A 134 -0.36 -11.44 7.39
C ASN A 134 0.10 -10.76 6.08
N GLY A 135 0.56 -9.52 6.15
CA GLY A 135 1.06 -8.78 5.01
C GLY A 135 2.48 -9.18 4.58
N ILE A 136 2.94 -8.51 3.52
CA ILE A 136 4.29 -8.61 2.97
C ILE A 136 5.02 -7.28 3.16
N ILE A 137 6.20 -7.34 3.76
CA ILE A 137 7.14 -6.23 3.93
C ILE A 137 7.77 -5.88 2.58
N LEU A 138 7.91 -4.59 2.31
CA LEU A 138 8.65 -4.00 1.21
C LEU A 138 9.68 -3.03 1.80
N ASP A 139 10.94 -3.46 1.84
CA ASP A 139 12.06 -2.70 2.41
C ASP A 139 13.11 -2.42 1.32
N GLY A 140 13.19 -1.17 0.87
CA GLY A 140 14.19 -0.72 -0.09
C GLY A 140 15.54 -0.37 0.54
N TRP A 141 15.58 -0.16 1.85
CA TRP A 141 16.75 0.35 2.56
C TRP A 141 17.73 -0.76 2.91
N ARG A 142 17.25 -1.90 3.44
CA ARG A 142 18.08 -3.01 3.98
C ARG A 142 19.13 -3.53 3.00
N ARG A 143 18.81 -3.51 1.70
CA ARG A 143 19.73 -3.98 0.63
C ARG A 143 20.09 -2.87 -0.35
N ALA A 144 20.19 -1.63 0.13
CA ALA A 144 20.70 -0.49 -0.64
C ALA A 144 20.00 -0.29 -2.00
N GLY A 145 18.68 -0.41 -2.03
CA GLY A 145 17.87 -0.21 -3.24
C GLY A 145 17.63 -1.46 -4.08
N ARG A 146 18.19 -2.60 -3.71
CA ARG A 146 17.60 -3.88 -4.09
C ARG A 146 16.43 -4.15 -3.14
N LEU A 147 15.20 -4.19 -3.66
CA LEU A 147 14.04 -4.38 -2.80
C LEU A 147 14.13 -5.72 -2.05
N PHE A 148 14.09 -5.64 -0.72
CA PHE A 148 13.87 -6.77 0.15
C PHE A 148 12.37 -6.92 0.40
N TRP A 149 11.89 -8.15 0.39
CA TRP A 149 10.51 -8.45 0.72
C TRP A 149 10.38 -9.84 1.34
N CYS A 150 9.49 -9.95 2.32
CA CYS A 150 9.13 -11.20 2.98
C CYS A 150 7.76 -11.04 3.65
N PRO A 151 7.05 -12.14 3.96
CA PRO A 151 5.89 -12.08 4.86
C PRO A 151 6.31 -11.50 6.22
N VAL A 152 5.46 -10.66 6.83
CA VAL A 152 5.76 -10.01 8.12
C VAL A 152 6.19 -11.05 9.16
N LYS A 153 5.43 -12.14 9.30
CA LYS A 153 5.70 -13.26 10.22
C LYS A 153 6.99 -14.06 9.97
N LYS A 154 7.71 -13.80 8.88
CA LYS A 154 8.91 -14.55 8.48
C LYS A 154 10.16 -13.67 8.39
N ASP A 155 10.12 -12.46 8.94
CA ASP A 155 11.29 -11.57 8.94
C ASP A 155 12.28 -11.92 10.07
N ASP A 156 12.78 -13.15 10.06
CA ASP A 156 13.76 -13.63 11.04
C ASP A 156 15.16 -13.03 10.78
N GLU A 157 15.42 -12.58 9.53
CA GLU A 157 16.68 -11.92 9.11
C GLU A 157 16.92 -10.65 9.95
N TYR A 158 15.85 -9.91 10.26
CA TYR A 158 15.96 -8.68 11.06
C TYR A 158 16.25 -8.94 12.54
N GLU A 159 15.70 -10.01 13.12
CA GLU A 159 15.99 -10.40 14.50
C GLU A 159 17.46 -10.84 14.67
N VAL A 160 17.99 -11.58 13.69
CA VAL A 160 19.37 -12.07 13.71
C VAL A 160 20.39 -10.94 13.54
N GLU A 161 20.14 -10.01 12.61
CA GLU A 161 21.05 -8.88 12.34
C GLU A 161 21.19 -7.93 13.55
N GLN A 162 20.15 -7.80 14.37
CA GLN A 162 20.13 -6.87 15.51
C GLN A 162 20.47 -7.54 16.86
N HIS A 163 20.86 -8.82 16.87
CA HIS A 163 21.24 -9.60 18.06
C HIS A 163 20.19 -9.63 19.19
N PHE A 164 18.93 -9.29 18.90
CA PHE A 164 17.82 -9.53 19.81
C PHE A 164 17.41 -11.00 19.61
N GLY A 165 17.75 -11.87 20.57
CA GLY A 165 17.49 -13.31 20.48
C GLY A 165 16.06 -13.63 20.00
N HIS A 166 15.91 -14.71 19.23
CA HIS A 166 14.66 -15.13 18.56
C HIS A 166 13.43 -14.93 19.45
N SER A 167 12.73 -13.82 19.28
CA SER A 167 11.50 -13.54 20.02
C SER A 167 10.30 -14.25 19.41
N GLY A 168 10.45 -14.77 18.18
CA GLY A 168 9.40 -15.50 17.47
C GLY A 168 8.17 -14.66 17.13
N ILE A 169 8.22 -13.36 17.42
CA ILE A 169 7.23 -12.35 17.11
C ILE A 169 8.02 -11.26 16.43
N THR A 170 7.88 -11.19 15.11
CA THR A 170 8.54 -10.17 14.31
C THR A 170 8.27 -8.79 14.91
N ALA A 171 9.32 -8.02 15.17
CA ALA A 171 9.27 -6.72 15.87
C ALA A 171 8.40 -5.65 15.19
N TRP A 172 7.89 -5.95 13.99
CA TRP A 172 7.06 -5.08 13.18
C TRP A 172 5.71 -4.79 13.82
N ARG A 173 5.43 -3.50 13.99
CA ARG A 173 4.13 -2.96 14.38
C ARG A 173 3.64 -1.98 13.33
N GLU A 174 2.33 -1.88 13.20
CA GLU A 174 1.72 -0.89 12.33
C GLU A 174 1.76 0.49 12.98
N ASN A 175 2.22 1.51 12.25
CA ASN A 175 2.03 2.90 12.62
C ASN A 175 0.78 3.47 11.95
N LEU A 176 -0.32 3.55 12.71
CA LEU A 176 -1.63 3.95 12.20
C LEU A 176 -1.65 5.37 11.60
N ARG A 177 -0.83 6.29 12.11
CA ARG A 177 -0.78 7.67 11.61
C ARG A 177 -0.23 7.70 10.18
N TRP A 178 0.85 6.98 9.93
CA TRP A 178 1.46 6.90 8.60
C TRP A 178 0.66 5.99 7.67
N SER A 179 0.04 4.91 8.18
CA SER A 179 -0.92 4.11 7.41
C SER A 179 -2.10 4.96 6.92
N ALA A 180 -2.64 5.86 7.75
CA ALA A 180 -3.71 6.76 7.33
C ALA A 180 -3.29 7.70 6.20
N TRP A 181 -2.05 8.23 6.22
CA TRP A 181 -1.50 9.02 5.12
C TRP A 181 -1.36 8.22 3.82
N LEU A 182 -0.99 6.93 3.91
CA LEU A 182 -0.91 6.07 2.73
C LEU A 182 -2.29 5.83 2.08
N GLN A 183 -3.38 5.99 2.83
CA GLN A 183 -4.74 5.65 2.40
C GLN A 183 -5.64 6.87 2.11
N ASP A 184 -5.16 8.10 2.28
CA ASP A 184 -5.96 9.32 2.12
C ASP A 184 -6.63 9.48 0.73
N TYR A 185 -6.12 8.78 -0.29
CA TYR A 185 -6.69 8.76 -1.64
C TYR A 185 -8.07 8.09 -1.70
N GLU A 186 -8.37 7.15 -0.81
CA GLU A 186 -9.70 6.53 -0.69
C GLU A 186 -10.69 7.48 -0.01
N THR A 187 -10.21 8.28 0.95
CA THR A 187 -11.01 9.31 1.63
C THR A 187 -11.42 10.40 0.63
N ALA A 188 -10.48 10.87 -0.20
CA ALA A 188 -10.75 11.83 -1.28
C ALA A 188 -11.76 11.30 -2.31
N LYS A 189 -11.67 10.00 -2.66
CA LYS A 189 -12.61 9.33 -3.56
C LYS A 189 -14.01 9.19 -2.97
N SER A 190 -14.11 8.86 -1.68
CA SER A 190 -15.40 8.75 -0.99
C SER A 190 -16.10 10.12 -0.89
N ALA A 191 -15.33 11.19 -0.67
CA ALA A 191 -15.83 12.56 -0.69
C ALA A 191 -16.25 13.05 -2.09
N ALA A 192 -15.64 12.52 -3.16
CA ALA A 192 -15.93 12.90 -4.55
C ALA A 192 -17.11 12.14 -5.18
N LYS A 193 -17.70 11.15 -4.51
CA LYS A 193 -18.88 10.42 -5.01
C LYS A 193 -20.12 11.30 -4.82
N PRO A 194 -20.84 11.71 -5.89
CA PRO A 194 -21.98 12.61 -5.73
C PRO A 194 -23.12 11.90 -5.02
N ILE A 195 -23.69 12.56 -4.01
CA ILE A 195 -24.96 12.17 -3.38
C ILE A 195 -26.04 12.21 -4.47
N LYS A 196 -26.35 11.05 -5.06
CA LYS A 196 -27.58 10.89 -5.85
C LYS A 196 -28.76 10.91 -4.89
N ASN A 197 -29.28 12.10 -4.61
CA ASN A 197 -30.62 12.24 -4.06
C ASN A 197 -31.61 12.13 -5.22
N GLU A 198 -32.13 10.92 -5.44
CA GLU A 198 -33.39 10.71 -6.15
C GLU A 198 -34.50 11.40 -5.34
N ARG A 199 -34.78 12.66 -5.69
CA ARG A 199 -35.95 13.37 -5.19
C ARG A 199 -36.97 13.36 -6.31
N ASN A 200 -37.81 12.33 -6.35
CA ASN A 200 -39.06 12.31 -7.10
C ASN A 200 -40.05 11.35 -6.45
N THR A 201 -40.93 11.87 -5.59
CA THR A 201 -42.36 11.53 -5.63
C THR A 201 -43.20 12.62 -4.97
N ALA A 202 -44.24 13.00 -5.70
CA ALA A 202 -45.52 13.56 -5.25
C ALA A 202 -45.59 15.05 -4.87
N SER A 203 -45.80 15.86 -5.92
CA SER A 203 -46.61 17.07 -5.87
C SER A 203 -48.01 16.81 -5.31
N LYS A 204 -48.39 17.67 -4.37
CA LYS A 204 -49.74 18.08 -3.90
C LYS A 204 -50.95 17.68 -4.76
N ALA A 205 -51.94 17.06 -4.12
CA ALA A 205 -53.37 17.32 -4.34
C ALA A 205 -54.14 17.17 -3.02
N SER A 206 -54.83 18.24 -2.59
CA SER A 206 -55.68 18.33 -1.39
C SER A 206 -56.86 17.34 -1.41
N PRO A 207 -57.34 16.85 -0.26
CA PRO A 207 -58.66 16.22 -0.18
C PRO A 207 -59.73 17.29 0.01
N ALA A 208 -60.56 17.46 -1.01
CA ALA A 208 -61.82 18.18 -0.91
C ALA A 208 -62.87 17.31 -0.20
N ARG A 209 -63.48 17.89 0.82
CA ARG A 209 -64.91 17.85 1.17
C ARG A 209 -65.63 16.49 1.21
N ARG A 210 -65.90 16.13 2.47
CA ARG A 210 -66.98 15.27 3.00
C ARG A 210 -68.31 15.45 2.25
N GLU A 211 -68.92 14.35 1.79
CA GLU A 211 -70.33 13.96 1.98
C GLU A 211 -70.75 12.87 0.96
N ARG A 212 -71.13 11.69 1.46
CA ARG A 212 -71.97 10.74 0.72
C ARG A 212 -72.80 9.88 1.68
N ALA A 213 -73.98 9.52 1.17
CA ALA A 213 -75.04 8.66 1.69
C ALA A 213 -76.04 9.42 2.59
N GLY A 214 -77.32 9.58 2.26
CA GLY A 214 -78.17 8.89 1.28
C GLY A 214 -79.19 8.03 2.01
N SER A 215 -80.41 8.55 2.20
CA SER A 215 -81.61 7.73 2.48
C SER A 215 -82.89 8.57 2.38
N GLY A 216 -83.88 8.07 1.61
CA GLY A 216 -85.29 8.19 1.99
C GLY A 216 -86.23 8.94 1.04
N GLY A 217 -87.15 8.18 0.42
CA GLY A 217 -88.57 8.50 0.24
C GLY A 217 -88.95 9.61 -0.75
N SER A 218 -89.59 9.29 -1.89
CA SER A 218 -91.04 9.04 -2.03
C SER A 218 -91.87 10.32 -2.21
N GLN A 219 -92.33 10.50 -3.46
CA GLN A 219 -93.66 10.95 -3.92
C GLN A 219 -94.43 12.11 -3.24
N GLN A 220 -94.95 12.96 -4.15
CA GLN A 220 -96.29 13.55 -4.19
C GLN A 220 -96.63 14.86 -3.43
N LYS A 221 -96.92 15.87 -4.27
CA LYS A 221 -98.07 16.79 -4.29
C LYS A 221 -98.81 17.17 -2.99
N VAL A 222 -98.76 18.48 -2.70
CA VAL A 222 -99.85 19.46 -2.45
C VAL A 222 -101.01 19.07 -1.52
N ALA A 223 -101.12 19.72 -0.36
CA ALA A 223 -102.19 20.67 0.06
C ALA A 223 -102.03 21.01 1.58
N PRO A 224 -102.84 21.94 2.13
CA PRO A 224 -102.41 23.14 2.86
C PRO A 224 -101.85 22.93 4.28
#